data_AF-R7I0K6-F1
#
_entry.id   AF-R7I0K6-F1
#
_cell.length_a   1.000
_cell.length_b   1.000
_cell.length_c   1.000
_cell.angle_alpha   90.00
_cell.angle_beta   90.00
_cell.angle_gamma   90.00
#
_symmetry.space_group_name_H-M   'P 1'
#
loop_
_entity.id
_entity.type
_entity.pdbx_description
1 polymer ?
#
loop_
_entity_poly.entity_id
_entity_poly.type
_entity_poly.pdbx_seq_one_letter_code
_entity_poly.pdbx_strand_id
1 'polypeptide(L)'
;MGLITSQIRLLYLQQQRLDLEYKIQLITQTKMGLSQSVSDLMQVGNDYDPESPTTKMLQQRQAKLKVLEQKLDMQMLQYQSRLKMIDAEYQSCLGMIDKNIQSSFTYR
;
A
#
# COMPACT_ATOMS: atom_id res chain seq x y z
N MET A 1 -19.73 -29.66 0.62
CA MET A 1 -19.54 -28.50 -0.28
C MET A 1 -18.97 -27.26 0.39
N GLY A 2 -19.24 -26.98 1.67
CA GLY A 2 -18.76 -25.74 2.33
C GLY A 2 -17.26 -25.62 2.59
N LEU A 3 -16.53 -26.74 2.69
CA LEU A 3 -15.09 -26.73 3.03
C LEU A 3 -14.21 -26.36 1.82
N ILE A 4 -14.48 -26.95 0.64
CA ILE A 4 -13.75 -26.65 -0.61
C ILE A 4 -13.99 -25.20 -1.03
N THR A 5 -15.23 -24.71 -0.96
CA THR A 5 -15.53 -23.31 -1.28
C THR A 5 -14.85 -22.33 -0.32
N SER A 6 -14.77 -22.68 0.96
CA SER A 6 -14.04 -21.88 1.96
C SER A 6 -12.53 -21.87 1.70
N GLN A 7 -11.95 -23.01 1.29
CA GLN A 7 -10.54 -23.10 0.90
C GLN A 7 -10.22 -22.27 -0.35
N ILE A 8 -11.07 -22.32 -1.38
CA ILE A 8 -10.92 -21.48 -2.58
C ILE A 8 -10.97 -19.99 -2.22
N ARG A 9 -11.93 -19.59 -1.37
CA ARG A 9 -12.03 -18.21 -0.89
C ARG A 9 -10.78 -17.79 -0.10
N LEU A 10 -10.28 -18.65 0.79
CA LEU A 10 -9.07 -18.38 1.56
C LEU A 10 -7.87 -18.12 0.65
N LEU A 11 -7.71 -18.92 -0.40
CA LEU A 11 -6.62 -18.81 -1.37
C LEU A 11 -6.71 -17.49 -2.16
N TYR A 12 -7.92 -17.10 -2.55
CA TYR A 12 -8.18 -15.82 -3.21
C TYR A 12 -7.88 -14.62 -2.29
N LEU A 13 -8.34 -14.66 -1.04
CA LEU A 13 -8.06 -13.61 -0.05
C LEU A 13 -6.56 -13.49 0.25
N GLN A 14 -5.85 -14.62 0.33
CA GLN A 14 -4.39 -14.64 0.49
C GLN A 14 -3.68 -13.98 -0.70
N GLN A 15 -4.11 -14.27 -1.93
CA GLN A 15 -3.55 -13.64 -3.13
C GLN A 15 -3.77 -12.12 -3.11
N GLN A 16 -5.00 -11.67 -2.78
CA GLN A 16 -5.29 -10.24 -2.68
C GLN A 16 -4.46 -9.56 -1.58
N ARG A 17 -4.24 -10.25 -0.46
CA ARG A 17 -3.39 -9.73 0.62
C ARG A 17 -1.96 -9.48 0.14
N LEU A 18 -1.36 -10.46 -0.52
CA LEU A 18 0.00 -10.36 -1.07
C LEU A 18 0.12 -9.23 -2.11
N ASP A 19 -0.88 -9.07 -2.98
CA ASP A 19 -0.90 -7.97 -3.97
C ASP A 19 -0.97 -6.60 -3.30
N LEU A 20 -1.79 -6.44 -2.25
CA LEU A 20 -1.86 -5.18 -1.50
C LEU A 20 -0.56 -4.88 -0.73
N GLU A 21 0.02 -5.88 -0.08
CA GLU A 21 1.32 -5.74 0.60
C GLU A 21 2.42 -5.31 -0.38
N TYR A 22 2.46 -5.94 -1.56
CA TYR A 22 3.39 -5.58 -2.63
C TYR A 22 3.18 -4.12 -3.10
N LYS A 23 1.93 -3.71 -3.33
CA LYS A 23 1.61 -2.32 -3.71
C LYS A 23 2.02 -1.30 -2.64
N ILE A 24 1.84 -1.61 -1.36
CA ILE A 24 2.28 -0.77 -0.25
C ILE A 24 3.81 -0.64 -0.25
N GLN A 25 4.55 -1.74 -0.44
CA GLN A 25 6.01 -1.72 -0.53
C GLN A 25 6.49 -0.89 -1.73
N LEU A 26 5.86 -1.04 -2.89
CA LEU A 26 6.19 -0.27 -4.09
C LEU A 26 5.99 1.24 -3.87
N ILE A 27 4.88 1.64 -3.25
CA ILE A 27 4.65 3.05 -2.91
C ILE A 27 5.72 3.54 -1.94
N THR A 28 6.07 2.74 -0.92
CA THR A 28 7.09 3.09 0.07
C THR A 28 8.45 3.33 -0.59
N GLN A 29 8.88 2.44 -1.49
CA GLN A 29 10.13 2.60 -2.25
C GLN A 29 10.09 3.83 -3.14
N THR A 30 8.96 4.06 -3.83
CA THR A 30 8.77 5.22 -4.70
C THR A 30 8.83 6.53 -3.90
N LYS A 31 8.24 6.57 -2.70
CA LYS A 31 8.31 7.71 -1.79
C LYS A 31 9.75 8.01 -1.35
N MET A 32 10.53 6.99 -1.00
CA MET A 32 11.94 7.19 -0.64
C MET A 32 12.72 7.84 -1.81
N GLY A 33 12.52 7.36 -3.04
CA GLY A 33 13.15 7.95 -4.22
C GLY A 33 12.70 9.39 -4.50
N LEU A 34 11.41 9.68 -4.35
CA LEU A 34 10.85 11.04 -4.46
C LEU A 34 11.44 11.99 -3.40
N SER A 35 11.53 11.56 -2.15
CA SER A 35 12.10 12.35 -1.06
C SER A 35 13.58 12.68 -1.31
N GLN A 36 14.34 11.72 -1.87
CA GLN A 36 15.71 11.97 -2.28
C GLN A 36 15.76 13.01 -3.40
N SER A 37 14.93 12.86 -4.44
CA SER A 37 14.85 13.82 -5.56
C SER A 37 14.48 15.24 -5.10
N VAL A 38 13.59 15.37 -4.12
CA VAL A 38 13.26 16.67 -3.51
C VAL A 38 14.46 17.25 -2.77
N SER A 39 15.21 16.43 -2.04
CA SER A 39 16.42 16.86 -1.31
C SER A 39 17.52 17.33 -2.27
N ASP A 40 17.75 16.60 -3.36
CA ASP A 40 18.72 16.96 -4.38
C ASP A 40 18.33 18.29 -5.06
N LEU A 41 17.05 18.50 -5.36
CA LEU A 41 16.55 19.76 -5.91
C LEU A 41 16.72 20.95 -4.96
N MET A 42 16.56 20.74 -3.64
CA MET A 42 16.82 21.78 -2.65
C MET A 42 18.29 22.14 -2.58
N GLN A 43 19.18 21.14 -2.65
CA GLN A 43 20.62 21.38 -2.66
C GLN A 43 21.04 22.19 -3.89
N VAL A 44 20.60 21.79 -5.08
CA VAL A 44 20.89 22.51 -6.34
C VAL A 44 20.30 23.92 -6.33
N GLY A 45 19.12 24.10 -5.72
CA GLY A 45 18.46 25.41 -5.62
C GLY A 45 19.23 26.44 -4.78
N ASN A 46 20.04 26.01 -3.82
CA ASN A 46 20.82 26.92 -2.96
C ASN A 46 21.97 27.62 -3.69
N ASP A 47 22.42 27.08 -4.82
CA ASP A 47 23.52 27.63 -5.61
C ASP A 47 23.08 28.76 -6.56
N TYR A 48 21.77 28.99 -6.71
CA TYR A 48 21.20 29.99 -7.61
C TYR A 48 20.62 31.19 -6.86
N ASP A 49 20.64 32.36 -7.51
CA ASP A 49 19.96 33.56 -7.01
C ASP A 49 18.46 33.28 -6.81
N PRO A 50 17.87 33.59 -5.64
CA PRO A 50 16.45 33.42 -5.35
C PRO A 50 15.49 33.99 -6.40
N GLU A 51 15.86 35.10 -7.06
CA GLU A 51 15.02 35.74 -8.07
C GLU A 51 15.24 35.24 -9.49
N SER A 52 16.18 34.32 -9.69
CA SER A 52 16.46 33.78 -11.01
C SER A 52 15.28 32.97 -11.56
N PRO A 53 15.04 32.99 -12.89
CA PRO A 53 14.03 32.16 -13.52
C PRO A 53 14.22 30.65 -13.22
N THR A 54 15.47 30.22 -13.05
CA THR A 54 15.84 28.84 -12.71
C THR A 54 15.32 28.44 -11.34
N THR A 55 15.51 29.28 -10.31
CA THR A 55 15.03 29.03 -8.96
C THR A 55 13.51 28.93 -8.90
N LYS A 56 12.80 29.80 -9.62
CA LYS A 56 11.33 29.75 -9.73
C LYS A 56 10.86 28.44 -10.39
N MET A 57 11.56 27.95 -11.41
CA MET A 57 11.26 26.66 -12.04
C MET A 57 11.51 25.49 -11.08
N LEU A 58 12.60 25.52 -10.31
CA LEU A 58 12.92 24.49 -9.31
C LEU A 58 11.87 24.43 -8.21
N GLN A 59 11.44 25.58 -7.68
CA GLN A 59 10.35 25.67 -6.69
C GLN A 59 9.04 25.10 -7.22
N GLN A 60 8.68 25.39 -8.48
CA GLN A 60 7.49 24.80 -9.11
C GLN A 60 7.58 23.28 -9.23
N ARG A 61 8.76 22.74 -9.59
CA ARG A 61 8.99 21.29 -9.63
C ARG A 61 8.86 20.67 -8.24
N GLN A 62 9.46 21.29 -7.22
CA GLN A 62 9.35 20.85 -5.83
C GLN A 62 7.88 20.81 -5.37
N ALA A 63 7.09 21.84 -5.67
CA ALA A 63 5.67 21.87 -5.35
C ALA A 63 4.90 20.73 -6.01
N LYS A 64 5.18 20.43 -7.29
CA LYS A 64 4.58 19.29 -8.01
C LYS A 64 4.96 17.95 -7.37
N LEU A 65 6.23 17.75 -7.01
CA LEU A 65 6.69 16.53 -6.33
C LEU A 65 6.02 16.34 -4.98
N LYS A 66 5.84 17.42 -4.20
CA LYS A 66 5.12 17.38 -2.92
C LYS A 66 3.66 16.98 -3.08
N VAL A 67 2.98 17.46 -4.12
CA VAL A 67 1.60 17.03 -4.44
C VAL A 67 1.54 15.56 -4.83
N LEU A 68 2.53 15.06 -5.58
CA LEU A 68 2.62 13.64 -5.92
C LEU A 68 2.86 12.78 -4.68
N GLU A 69 3.72 13.22 -3.77
CA GLU A 69 3.96 12.54 -2.49
C GLU A 69 2.67 12.42 -1.66
N GLN A 70 1.91 13.50 -1.54
CA GLN A 70 0.61 13.49 -0.85
C GLN A 70 -0.40 12.52 -1.49
N LYS A 71 -0.41 12.42 -2.83
CA LYS A 71 -1.27 11.45 -3.53
C LYS A 71 -0.86 10.01 -3.25
N LEU A 72 0.44 9.74 -3.22
CA LEU A 72 0.97 8.42 -2.88
C LEU A 72 0.63 8.05 -1.44
N ASP A 73 0.68 8.99 -0.50
CA ASP A 73 0.26 8.77 0.89
C ASP A 73 -1.22 8.42 1.01
N MET A 74 -2.08 9.15 0.29
CA MET A 74 -3.50 8.85 0.24
C MET A 74 -3.75 7.45 -0.33
N GLN A 75 -3.05 7.06 -1.40
CA GLN A 75 -3.15 5.72 -1.98
C GLN A 75 -2.66 4.63 -1.01
N MET A 76 -1.55 4.87 -0.33
CA MET A 76 -1.01 3.95 0.68
C MET A 76 -2.02 3.72 1.81
N LEU A 77 -2.63 4.79 2.33
CA LEU A 77 -3.68 4.70 3.35
C LEU A 77 -4.89 3.89 2.87
N GLN A 78 -5.30 4.08 1.61
CA GLN A 78 -6.38 3.29 1.02
C GLN A 78 -6.02 1.80 0.94
N TYR A 79 -4.80 1.46 0.52
CA TYR A 79 -4.34 0.07 0.46
C TYR A 79 -4.20 -0.55 1.85
N GLN A 80 -3.68 0.18 2.84
CA GLN A 80 -3.61 -0.28 4.22
C GLN A 80 -5.01 -0.52 4.82
N SER A 81 -5.97 0.35 4.52
CA SER A 81 -7.37 0.16 4.94
C SER A 81 -7.98 -1.10 4.31
N ARG A 82 -7.77 -1.29 3.00
CA ARG A 82 -8.21 -2.51 2.30
C ARG A 82 -7.55 -3.76 2.85
N LEU A 83 -6.25 -3.70 3.15
CA LEU A 83 -5.50 -4.81 3.73
C LEU A 83 -6.12 -5.25 5.06
N LYS A 84 -6.43 -4.30 5.95
CA LYS A 84 -7.11 -4.58 7.23
C LYS A 84 -8.47 -5.27 7.04
N MET A 85 -9.25 -4.85 6.05
CA MET A 85 -10.54 -5.49 5.74
C MET A 85 -10.35 -6.92 5.24
N ILE A 86 -9.40 -7.15 4.33
CA ILE A 86 -9.09 -8.48 3.80
C ILE A 86 -8.54 -9.39 4.90
N ASP A 87 -7.70 -8.88 5.79
CA ASP A 87 -7.20 -9.65 6.94
C ASP A 87 -8.34 -10.08 7.86
N ALA A 88 -9.29 -9.18 8.14
CA ALA A 88 -10.46 -9.55 8.93
C ALA A 88 -11.30 -10.65 8.24
N GLU A 89 -11.51 -10.56 6.93
CA GLU A 89 -12.22 -11.59 6.16
C GLU A 89 -11.45 -12.91 6.11
N TYR A 90 -10.13 -12.85 5.97
CA TYR A 90 -9.23 -14.01 5.97
C TYR A 90 -9.30 -14.77 7.30
N GLN A 91 -9.21 -14.05 8.43
CA GLN A 91 -9.34 -14.65 9.77
C GLN A 91 -10.73 -15.24 10.00
N SER A 92 -11.79 -14.57 9.51
CA SER A 92 -13.15 -15.10 9.55
C SER A 92 -13.29 -16.41 8.77
N CYS A 93 -12.71 -16.47 7.56
CA CYS A 93 -12.72 -17.68 6.73
C CYS A 93 -11.95 -18.83 7.38
N LEU A 94 -10.79 -18.56 7.99
CA LEU A 94 -10.06 -19.56 8.77
C LEU A 94 -10.92 -20.13 9.90
N GLY A 95 -11.54 -19.26 10.71
CA GLY A 95 -12.42 -19.69 11.80
C GLY A 95 -13.64 -20.50 11.32
N MET A 96 -14.18 -20.20 10.13
CA MET A 96 -15.24 -21.01 9.52
C MET A 96 -14.73 -22.38 9.07
N ILE A 97 -13.54 -22.47 8.49
CA ILE A 97 -12.91 -23.74 8.11
C ILE A 97 -12.71 -24.60 9.36
N ASP A 98 -12.14 -24.03 10.43
CA ASP A 98 -11.89 -24.76 11.67
C ASP A 98 -13.19 -25.30 12.30
N LYS A 99 -14.25 -24.48 12.35
CA LYS A 99 -15.57 -24.92 12.83
C LYS A 99 -16.16 -26.03 11.96
N ASN A 100 -16.07 -25.90 10.64
CA ASN A 100 -16.57 -26.92 9.70
C ASN A 100 -15.79 -28.25 9.85
N ILE A 101 -14.48 -28.18 10.06
CA ILE A 101 -13.64 -29.35 10.34
C ILE A 101 -14.09 -29.99 11.66
N GLN A 102 -14.17 -29.21 12.74
CA GLN A 102 -14.62 -29.71 14.05
C GLN A 102 -15.98 -30.43 13.94
N SER A 103 -16.98 -29.78 13.34
CA SER A 103 -18.32 -30.38 13.19
C SER A 103 -18.36 -31.61 12.27
N SER A 104 -17.43 -31.72 11.31
CA SER A 104 -17.38 -32.86 10.38
C SER A 104 -16.67 -34.08 10.97
N PHE A 105 -15.77 -33.89 11.94
CA PHE A 105 -14.99 -34.98 12.54
C PHE A 105 -15.45 -35.36 13.96
N THR A 106 -16.31 -34.58 14.62
CA THR A 106 -17.08 -35.08 15.77
C THR A 106 -18.24 -35.95 15.28
N TYR A 107 -18.01 -37.26 15.27
CA TYR A 107 -19.08 -38.26 15.27
C TYR A 107 -19.72 -38.35 16.67
N ARG A 108 -21.04 -38.30 16.74
CA ARG A 108 -21.80 -39.05 17.75
C ARG A 108 -22.14 -40.40 17.18
#